data_AF-A0A0A1UGY2-F1
#
_entry.id   AF-A0A0A1UGY2-F1
#
_cell.length_a   1.000
_cell.length_b   1.000
_cell.length_c   1.000
_cell.angle_alpha   90.00
_cell.angle_beta   90.00
_cell.angle_gamma   90.00
#
_symmetry.space_group_name_H-M   'P 1'
#
loop_
_entity.id
_entity.type
_entity.pdbx_description
1 polymer ?
#
loop_
_entity_poly.entity_id
_entity_poly.type
_entity_poly.pdbx_seq_one_letter_code
_entity_poly.pdbx_strand_id
1 'polypeptide(L)'
;MQIALHVHPTKKRSCSICKSNYYPIQGRCVPCDYGCTSCSSTTGKCSVCQTNFVPSTVNNTACVPCADFDKNCKTCTILFARYCNECNDHFKPSPDGICVSCDPSCNNNCDPIYGTCITCSPNYVVTSPLSYKCDNCSVFDQYCDECASDFSRKCVTCRGGKYPKDGANCANCDSTCGNQCDGKDGHCTGCVTNYVLSATNSLKCESCESFDPNCQTCSPTLQENV
;
A
#
# COMPACT_ATOMS: atom_id res chain seq x y z
N MET A 1 18.83 -88.24 17.21
CA MET A 1 19.80 -87.35 17.86
C MET A 1 20.05 -86.19 16.90
N GLN A 2 20.08 -84.97 17.43
CA GLN A 2 20.46 -83.68 16.83
C GLN A 2 19.40 -82.64 16.44
N ILE A 3 19.09 -81.84 17.48
CA ILE A 3 19.12 -80.37 17.58
C ILE A 3 18.17 -79.57 16.66
N ALA A 4 17.01 -79.24 17.22
CA ALA A 4 16.24 -78.06 16.84
C ALA A 4 17.01 -76.79 17.25
N LEU A 5 17.57 -76.08 16.27
CA LEU A 5 18.11 -74.72 16.44
C LEU A 5 16.97 -73.76 16.82
N HIS A 6 16.83 -73.49 18.11
CA HIS A 6 16.04 -72.37 18.61
C HIS A 6 16.74 -71.07 18.23
N VAL A 7 16.26 -70.41 17.17
CA VAL A 7 16.63 -69.03 16.86
C VAL A 7 16.02 -68.14 17.95
N HIS A 8 16.81 -67.82 18.98
CA HIS A 8 16.45 -66.77 19.92
C HIS A 8 16.40 -65.44 19.14
N PRO A 9 15.28 -64.68 19.19
CA PRO A 9 15.28 -63.34 18.63
C PRO A 9 16.24 -62.51 19.47
N THR A 10 17.35 -62.08 18.87
CA THR A 10 18.27 -61.14 19.51
C THR A 10 17.47 -59.88 19.84
N LYS A 11 17.18 -59.64 21.13
CA LYS A 11 16.56 -58.40 21.60
C LYS A 11 17.51 -57.24 21.30
N LYS A 12 17.41 -56.69 20.10
CA LYS A 12 18.17 -55.51 19.67
C LYS A 12 17.68 -54.33 20.51
N ARG A 13 18.52 -53.82 21.42
CA ARG A 13 18.21 -52.63 22.22
C ARG A 13 18.05 -51.45 21.25
N SER A 14 16.89 -50.83 21.24
CA SER A 14 16.56 -49.67 20.38
C SER A 14 15.76 -48.65 21.18
N CYS A 15 16.01 -47.38 20.92
CA CYS A 15 15.27 -46.28 21.54
C CYS A 15 14.00 -45.99 20.74
N SER A 16 12.84 -45.92 21.41
CA SER A 16 11.55 -45.57 20.80
C SER A 16 11.09 -44.15 21.13
N ILE A 17 11.62 -43.55 22.20
CA ILE A 17 11.31 -42.18 22.63
C ILE A 17 12.60 -41.55 23.15
N CYS A 18 12.96 -40.41 22.59
CA CYS A 18 14.17 -39.68 22.95
C CYS A 18 13.86 -38.56 23.97
N LYS A 19 14.91 -37.87 24.42
CA LYS A 19 14.76 -36.63 25.19
C LYS A 19 14.22 -35.50 24.31
N SER A 20 13.82 -34.39 24.91
CA SER A 20 13.42 -33.19 24.17
C SER A 20 14.50 -32.77 23.17
N ASN A 21 14.08 -32.35 21.98
CA ASN A 21 14.90 -31.96 20.84
C ASN A 21 15.73 -33.08 20.16
N TYR A 22 15.39 -34.35 20.42
CA TYR A 22 15.98 -35.51 19.75
C TYR A 22 14.88 -36.49 19.34
N TYR A 23 15.08 -37.30 18.31
CA TYR A 23 14.15 -38.35 17.88
C TYR A 23 14.86 -39.61 17.38
N PRO A 24 14.20 -40.79 17.39
CA PRO A 24 14.84 -42.05 17.05
C PRO A 24 14.97 -42.26 15.54
N ILE A 25 16.20 -42.43 15.05
CA ILE A 25 16.51 -42.97 13.72
C ILE A 25 17.26 -44.29 13.92
N GLN A 26 16.74 -45.37 13.35
CA GLN A 26 17.33 -46.72 13.44
C GLN A 26 17.65 -47.14 14.90
N GLY A 27 16.81 -46.72 15.84
CA GLY A 27 16.95 -47.04 17.27
C GLY A 27 17.96 -46.19 18.03
N ARG A 28 18.53 -45.13 17.43
CA ARG A 28 19.42 -44.15 18.06
C ARG A 28 18.80 -42.76 18.04
N CYS A 29 18.95 -42.01 19.13
CA CYS A 29 18.49 -40.63 19.20
C CYS A 29 19.43 -39.71 18.42
N VAL A 30 18.89 -38.99 17.46
CA VAL A 30 19.57 -37.92 16.72
C VAL A 30 18.90 -36.58 17.05
N PRO A 31 19.60 -35.44 16.95
CA PRO A 31 18.99 -34.13 17.17
C PRO A 31 17.87 -33.84 16.16
N CYS A 32 17.03 -32.83 16.44
CA CYS A 32 16.08 -32.30 15.46
C CYS A 32 16.78 -31.92 14.15
N ASP A 33 16.03 -32.02 13.06
CA ASP A 33 16.54 -31.83 11.72
C ASP A 33 16.91 -30.36 11.43
N TYR A 34 17.54 -30.13 10.27
CA TYR A 34 17.99 -28.80 9.88
C TYR A 34 16.89 -27.73 9.94
N GLY A 35 17.24 -26.56 10.47
CA GLY A 35 16.32 -25.43 10.65
C GLY A 35 15.25 -25.63 11.73
N CYS A 36 15.19 -26.79 12.39
CA CYS A 36 14.22 -27.08 13.44
C CYS A 36 14.83 -26.88 14.84
N THR A 37 14.17 -26.12 15.71
CA THR A 37 14.61 -25.91 17.11
C THR A 37 13.91 -26.86 18.08
N SER A 38 12.68 -27.26 17.80
CA SER A 38 11.91 -28.20 18.62
C SER A 38 11.17 -29.20 17.75
N CYS A 39 11.27 -30.49 18.08
CA CYS A 39 10.67 -31.59 17.34
C CYS A 39 10.12 -32.69 18.27
N SER A 40 9.18 -33.47 17.75
CA SER A 40 8.61 -34.63 18.45
C SER A 40 9.67 -35.66 18.82
N SER A 41 9.75 -36.02 20.10
CA SER A 41 10.71 -37.01 20.61
C SER A 41 10.52 -38.44 20.11
N THR A 42 9.45 -38.70 19.34
CA THR A 42 9.11 -40.01 18.77
C THR A 42 9.21 -40.02 17.25
N THR A 43 8.78 -38.94 16.58
CA THR A 43 8.65 -38.90 15.11
C THR A 43 9.63 -37.96 14.42
N GLY A 44 10.27 -37.05 15.16
CA GLY A 44 11.11 -36.00 14.58
C GLY A 44 10.35 -34.87 13.89
N LYS A 45 9.00 -34.95 13.81
CA LYS A 45 8.18 -33.87 13.24
C LYS A 45 8.50 -32.55 13.93
N CYS A 46 8.86 -31.55 13.14
CA CYS A 46 9.21 -30.23 13.65
C CYS A 46 7.96 -29.49 14.14
N SER A 47 8.11 -28.71 15.21
CA SER A 47 7.05 -27.85 15.77
C SER A 47 7.49 -26.40 15.94
N VAL A 48 8.79 -26.11 15.92
CA VAL A 48 9.34 -24.75 15.98
C VAL A 48 10.55 -24.67 15.07
N CYS A 49 10.57 -23.67 14.19
CA CYS A 49 11.71 -23.40 13.32
C CYS A 49 12.69 -22.42 13.97
N GLN A 50 13.93 -22.39 13.47
CA GLN A 50 14.89 -21.33 13.77
C GLN A 50 14.37 -19.97 13.25
N THR A 51 14.87 -18.86 13.79
CA THR A 51 14.55 -17.52 13.27
C THR A 51 14.89 -17.43 11.78
N ASN A 52 13.98 -16.84 10.99
CA ASN A 52 14.06 -16.77 9.52
C ASN A 52 13.99 -18.12 8.78
N PHE A 53 13.40 -19.14 9.40
CA PHE A 53 13.05 -20.40 8.76
C PHE A 53 11.54 -20.64 8.83
N VAL A 54 10.99 -21.35 7.84
CA VAL A 54 9.59 -21.76 7.81
C VAL A 54 9.44 -23.27 7.65
N PRO A 55 8.28 -23.86 8.01
CA PRO A 55 8.07 -25.29 7.87
C PRO A 55 8.24 -25.78 6.43
N SER A 56 8.98 -26.87 6.24
CA SER A 56 9.12 -27.52 4.94
C SER A 56 7.82 -28.22 4.55
N THR A 57 7.45 -28.13 3.27
CA THR A 57 6.32 -28.86 2.68
C THR A 57 6.73 -30.23 2.14
N VAL A 58 8.03 -30.49 2.04
CA VAL A 58 8.58 -31.75 1.51
C VAL A 58 9.03 -32.67 2.63
N ASN A 59 9.63 -32.11 3.69
CA ASN A 59 10.12 -32.86 4.83
C ASN A 59 9.62 -32.26 6.15
N ASN A 60 8.61 -32.89 6.78
CA ASN A 60 7.99 -32.37 7.99
C ASN A 60 8.87 -32.44 9.26
N THR A 61 10.08 -33.01 9.18
CA THR A 61 11.07 -32.97 10.26
C THR A 61 11.96 -31.72 10.22
N ALA A 62 11.98 -31.01 9.09
CA ALA A 62 12.89 -29.90 8.82
C ALA A 62 12.16 -28.58 8.53
N CYS A 63 12.92 -27.50 8.61
CA CYS A 63 12.50 -26.17 8.13
C CYS A 63 13.41 -25.73 6.99
N VAL A 64 12.92 -24.79 6.18
CA VAL A 64 13.68 -24.18 5.08
C VAL A 64 13.91 -22.69 5.35
N PRO A 65 15.03 -22.11 4.89
CA PRO A 65 15.26 -20.67 4.95
C PRO A 65 14.12 -19.84 4.33
N CYS A 66 13.84 -18.65 4.87
CA CYS A 66 12.88 -17.67 4.32
C CYS A 66 13.11 -17.41 2.83
N ALA A 67 14.38 -17.25 2.41
CA ALA A 67 14.74 -17.00 1.02
C ALA A 67 14.39 -18.17 0.06
N ASP A 68 14.37 -19.41 0.56
CA ASP A 68 13.97 -20.59 -0.23
C ASP A 68 12.44 -20.72 -0.31
N PHE A 69 11.73 -20.19 0.70
CA PHE A 69 10.28 -20.10 0.69
C PHE A 69 9.80 -19.04 -0.30
N ASP A 70 10.40 -17.85 -0.27
CA ASP A 70 10.11 -16.74 -1.16
C ASP A 70 11.36 -15.87 -1.33
N LYS A 71 11.83 -15.72 -2.57
CA LYS A 71 13.03 -14.92 -2.90
C LYS A 71 12.90 -13.43 -2.56
N ASN A 72 11.67 -12.94 -2.44
CA ASN A 72 11.37 -11.55 -2.09
C ASN A 72 11.10 -11.38 -0.58
N CYS A 73 11.13 -12.47 0.21
CA CYS A 73 11.03 -12.45 1.66
C CYS A 73 12.35 -11.98 2.28
N LYS A 74 12.30 -10.89 3.04
CA LYS A 74 13.44 -10.41 3.84
C LYS A 74 13.49 -11.11 5.18
N THR A 75 12.35 -11.17 5.87
CA THR A 75 12.20 -11.92 7.13
C THR A 75 10.90 -12.72 7.15
N CYS A 76 10.97 -13.92 7.72
CA CYS A 76 9.78 -14.76 7.95
C CYS A 76 9.20 -14.53 9.33
N THR A 77 7.93 -14.90 9.49
CA THR A 77 7.27 -14.95 10.79
C THR A 77 8.04 -15.84 11.77
N ILE A 78 7.98 -15.50 13.05
CA ILE A 78 8.48 -16.33 14.15
C ILE A 78 7.51 -17.46 14.53
N LEU A 79 6.29 -17.42 13.98
CA LEU A 79 5.29 -18.46 14.18
C LEU A 79 5.63 -19.68 13.31
N PHE A 80 5.15 -20.87 13.69
CA PHE A 80 5.34 -22.08 12.89
C PHE A 80 4.38 -22.09 11.68
N ALA A 81 4.59 -21.15 10.75
CA ALA A 81 3.79 -20.93 9.55
C ALA A 81 4.69 -20.50 8.39
N ARG A 82 4.20 -20.66 7.15
CA ARG A 82 4.87 -20.18 5.94
C ARG A 82 4.36 -18.79 5.61
N TYR A 83 4.94 -17.78 6.24
CA TYR A 83 4.51 -16.40 6.10
C TYR A 83 5.72 -15.46 6.15
N CYS A 84 5.83 -14.58 5.17
CA CYS A 84 6.81 -13.51 5.13
C CYS A 84 6.28 -12.30 5.92
N ASN A 85 7.03 -11.89 6.95
CA ASN A 85 6.64 -10.77 7.80
C ASN A 85 7.09 -9.42 7.23
N GLU A 86 8.26 -9.39 6.59
CA GLU A 86 8.81 -8.21 5.93
C GLU A 86 9.39 -8.64 4.58
N CYS A 87 8.95 -7.97 3.53
CA CYS A 87 9.45 -8.19 2.18
C CYS A 87 10.67 -7.31 1.87
N ASN A 88 11.36 -7.62 0.78
CA ASN A 88 12.35 -6.72 0.20
C ASN A 88 11.66 -5.45 -0.36
N ASP A 89 12.46 -4.41 -0.59
CA ASP A 89 11.99 -3.14 -1.18
C ASP A 89 11.16 -3.39 -2.44
N HIS A 90 10.09 -2.60 -2.61
CA HIS A 90 9.09 -2.71 -3.69
C HIS A 90 8.11 -3.89 -3.61
N PHE A 91 8.14 -4.66 -2.51
CA PHE A 91 7.21 -5.76 -2.25
C PHE A 91 6.52 -5.59 -0.90
N LYS A 92 5.37 -6.25 -0.74
CA LYS A 92 4.61 -6.33 0.51
C LYS A 92 4.06 -7.75 0.72
N PRO A 93 3.77 -8.15 1.97
CA PRO A 93 3.07 -9.40 2.24
C PRO A 93 1.67 -9.37 1.63
N SER A 94 1.32 -10.45 0.92
CA SER A 94 -0.06 -10.75 0.55
C SER A 94 -0.82 -11.40 1.71
N PRO A 95 -2.15 -11.52 1.63
CA PRO A 95 -2.93 -12.28 2.62
C PRO A 95 -2.47 -13.73 2.79
N ASP A 96 -1.87 -14.33 1.75
CA ASP A 96 -1.33 -15.68 1.76
C ASP A 96 0.10 -15.76 2.35
N GLY A 97 0.68 -14.63 2.75
CA GLY A 97 2.01 -14.57 3.36
C GLY A 97 3.18 -14.65 2.39
N ILE A 98 2.94 -14.54 1.09
CA ILE A 98 4.00 -14.39 0.07
C ILE A 98 4.17 -12.91 -0.31
N CYS A 99 5.37 -12.53 -0.70
CA CYS A 99 5.71 -11.18 -1.13
C CYS A 99 5.24 -10.93 -2.56
N VAL A 100 4.39 -9.91 -2.69
CA VAL A 100 3.87 -9.43 -3.98
C VAL A 100 4.27 -7.98 -4.19
N SER A 101 4.35 -7.53 -5.43
CA SER A 101 4.76 -6.16 -5.73
C SER A 101 3.82 -5.12 -5.09
N CYS A 102 4.40 -3.96 -4.76
CA CYS A 102 3.63 -2.77 -4.41
C CYS A 102 2.69 -2.36 -5.55
N ASP A 103 1.61 -1.64 -5.22
CA ASP A 103 0.68 -1.15 -6.23
C ASP A 103 1.37 -0.09 -7.12
N PRO A 104 1.17 -0.10 -8.45
CA PRO A 104 1.79 0.89 -9.34
C PRO A 104 1.44 2.34 -8.98
N SER A 105 0.25 2.59 -8.43
CA SER A 105 -0.18 3.94 -7.98
C SER A 105 0.69 4.51 -6.86
N CYS A 106 1.47 3.66 -6.20
CA CYS A 106 2.42 4.04 -5.16
C CYS A 106 3.83 4.26 -5.71
N ASN A 107 3.95 4.50 -7.02
CA ASN A 107 5.22 4.54 -7.74
C ASN A 107 6.06 3.26 -7.50
N ASN A 108 5.37 2.10 -7.40
CA ASN A 108 5.96 0.81 -7.04
C ASN A 108 6.73 0.81 -5.71
N ASN A 109 6.42 1.72 -4.79
CA ASN A 109 7.03 1.78 -3.46
C ASN A 109 5.96 1.77 -2.37
N CYS A 110 6.15 0.95 -1.35
CA CYS A 110 5.20 0.79 -0.25
C CYS A 110 5.92 0.25 0.98
N ASP A 111 5.29 0.39 2.14
CA ASP A 111 5.82 -0.18 3.37
C ASP A 111 6.01 -1.71 3.23
N PRO A 112 7.20 -2.26 3.50
CA PRO A 112 7.50 -3.67 3.24
C PRO A 112 6.84 -4.65 4.22
N ILE A 113 6.14 -4.15 5.25
CA ILE A 113 5.43 -4.94 6.26
C ILE A 113 3.92 -4.83 6.05
N TYR A 114 3.41 -3.61 5.95
CA TYR A 114 1.97 -3.32 5.87
C TYR A 114 1.48 -3.08 4.45
N GLY A 115 2.38 -2.83 3.52
CA GLY A 115 2.04 -2.53 2.13
C GLY A 115 1.43 -1.16 1.90
N THR A 116 1.39 -0.29 2.92
CA THR A 116 0.80 1.05 2.84
C THR A 116 1.65 2.00 2.02
N CYS A 117 0.99 2.86 1.26
CA CYS A 117 1.66 3.82 0.38
C CYS A 117 1.82 5.17 1.09
N ILE A 118 3.07 5.60 1.24
CA ILE A 118 3.43 6.92 1.78
C ILE A 118 3.80 7.91 0.68
N THR A 119 4.11 7.39 -0.51
CA THR A 119 4.34 8.15 -1.73
C THR A 119 3.46 7.60 -2.84
N CYS A 120 3.14 8.45 -3.81
CA CYS A 120 2.27 8.08 -4.91
C CYS A 120 2.94 8.38 -6.25
N SER A 121 2.39 7.82 -7.32
CA SER A 121 2.70 8.23 -8.68
C SER A 121 2.24 9.68 -8.93
N PRO A 122 2.80 10.37 -9.94
CA PRO A 122 2.34 11.70 -10.31
C PRO A 122 0.83 11.74 -10.56
N ASN A 123 0.18 12.77 -10.04
CA ASN A 123 -1.27 12.98 -10.09
C ASN A 123 -2.14 11.96 -9.32
N TYR A 124 -1.56 11.32 -8.31
CA TYR A 124 -2.25 10.51 -7.32
C TYR A 124 -2.03 11.09 -5.92
N VAL A 125 -2.98 10.83 -5.03
CA VAL A 125 -2.95 11.24 -3.63
C VAL A 125 -3.09 10.04 -2.72
N VAL A 126 -2.53 10.17 -1.51
CA VAL A 126 -2.74 9.16 -0.49
C VAL A 126 -4.21 9.05 -0.11
N THR A 127 -4.65 7.87 0.30
CA THR A 127 -5.98 7.66 0.86
C THR A 127 -6.03 8.15 2.31
N SER A 128 -7.23 8.45 2.82
CA SER A 128 -7.45 8.73 4.25
C SER A 128 -8.56 7.81 4.76
N PRO A 129 -8.24 6.75 5.51
CA PRO A 129 -6.91 6.35 6.01
C PRO A 129 -5.95 5.85 4.92
N LEU A 130 -4.64 5.80 5.21
CA LEU A 130 -3.63 5.25 4.29
C LEU A 130 -3.96 3.80 3.90
N SER A 131 -3.68 3.45 2.65
CA SER A 131 -3.99 2.13 2.08
C SER A 131 -2.85 1.61 1.21
N TYR A 132 -3.04 0.43 0.64
CA TYR A 132 -2.07 -0.22 -0.26
C TYR A 132 -2.03 0.36 -1.68
N LYS A 133 -2.86 1.36 -1.96
CA LYS A 133 -2.94 2.08 -3.23
C LYS A 133 -3.17 3.57 -2.98
N CYS A 134 -2.86 4.37 -3.98
CA CYS A 134 -3.21 5.79 -4.01
C CYS A 134 -4.47 6.02 -4.85
N ASP A 135 -5.20 7.10 -4.56
CA ASP A 135 -6.32 7.53 -5.39
C ASP A 135 -5.82 8.44 -6.51
N ASN A 136 -6.32 8.24 -7.73
CA ASN A 136 -6.11 9.25 -8.77
C ASN A 136 -6.82 10.55 -8.37
N CYS A 137 -6.27 11.71 -8.76
CA CYS A 137 -6.88 13.03 -8.53
C CYS A 137 -8.37 13.08 -8.88
N SER A 138 -8.76 12.50 -10.02
CA SER A 138 -10.17 12.44 -10.45
C SER A 138 -11.08 11.53 -9.60
N VAL A 139 -10.50 10.56 -8.87
CA VAL A 139 -11.22 9.72 -7.91
C VAL A 139 -11.39 10.44 -6.58
N PHE A 140 -10.38 11.22 -6.17
CA PHE A 140 -10.46 12.08 -4.99
C PHE A 140 -11.51 13.19 -5.16
N ASP A 141 -11.48 13.90 -6.29
CA ASP A 141 -12.48 14.89 -6.69
C ASP A 141 -12.66 14.84 -8.22
N GLN A 142 -13.88 14.61 -8.69
CA GLN A 142 -14.17 14.45 -10.13
C GLN A 142 -13.81 15.69 -10.99
N TYR A 143 -13.64 16.85 -10.37
CA TYR A 143 -13.25 18.10 -11.03
C TYR A 143 -11.78 18.48 -10.81
N CYS A 144 -11.01 17.63 -10.12
CA CYS A 144 -9.57 17.77 -9.97
C CYS A 144 -8.88 17.28 -11.26
N ASP A 145 -8.13 18.16 -11.91
CA ASP A 145 -7.25 17.80 -13.03
C ASP A 145 -5.82 17.50 -12.53
N GLU A 146 -5.38 18.24 -11.52
CA GLU A 146 -4.05 18.09 -10.93
C GLU A 146 -4.11 18.10 -9.39
N CYS A 147 -3.54 17.07 -8.77
CA CYS A 147 -3.33 17.00 -7.32
C CYS A 147 -1.97 17.54 -6.88
N ALA A 148 -1.85 17.87 -5.59
CA ALA A 148 -0.61 18.35 -5.00
C ALA A 148 0.54 17.34 -5.14
N SER A 149 1.75 17.86 -5.43
CA SER A 149 2.96 17.05 -5.64
C SER A 149 3.50 16.42 -4.35
N ASP A 150 3.02 16.84 -3.19
CA ASP A 150 3.32 16.21 -1.89
C ASP A 150 2.40 15.01 -1.58
N PHE A 151 1.56 14.62 -2.55
CA PHE A 151 0.59 13.53 -2.49
C PHE A 151 -0.51 13.71 -1.42
N SER A 152 -0.58 14.87 -0.78
CA SER A 152 -1.68 15.19 0.11
C SER A 152 -2.99 15.27 -0.67
N ARG A 153 -4.12 14.98 0.00
CA ARG A 153 -5.46 15.04 -0.61
C ARG A 153 -5.89 16.49 -0.86
N LYS A 154 -5.27 17.10 -1.87
CA LYS A 154 -5.45 18.48 -2.28
C LYS A 154 -5.41 18.56 -3.79
N CYS A 155 -6.38 19.26 -4.35
CA CYS A 155 -6.36 19.67 -5.74
C CYS A 155 -5.58 20.98 -5.87
N VAL A 156 -4.74 21.12 -6.91
CA VAL A 156 -4.03 22.37 -7.24
C VAL A 156 -4.54 23.00 -8.54
N THR A 157 -5.18 22.21 -9.40
CA THR A 157 -5.83 22.70 -10.62
C THR A 157 -7.17 21.98 -10.82
N CYS A 158 -8.24 22.74 -10.86
CA CYS A 158 -9.60 22.27 -11.08
C CYS A 158 -10.09 22.59 -12.50
N ARG A 159 -11.15 21.90 -12.92
CA ARG A 159 -11.85 22.13 -14.19
C ARG A 159 -13.33 22.41 -14.03
N GLY A 160 -13.94 22.89 -15.11
CA GLY A 160 -15.40 23.03 -15.21
C GLY A 160 -15.95 24.22 -14.43
N GLY A 161 -15.25 25.35 -14.46
CA GLY A 161 -15.66 26.55 -13.72
C GLY A 161 -15.48 26.37 -12.20
N LYS A 162 -14.35 25.78 -11.82
CA LYS A 162 -14.02 25.50 -10.43
C LYS A 162 -12.55 25.78 -10.16
N TYR A 163 -12.23 25.98 -8.88
CA TYR A 163 -10.86 26.19 -8.40
C TYR A 163 -10.69 25.58 -6.99
N PRO A 164 -9.46 25.32 -6.53
CA PRO A 164 -9.20 24.82 -5.19
C PRO A 164 -9.51 25.89 -4.13
N LYS A 165 -10.70 25.81 -3.54
CA LYS A 165 -11.05 26.66 -2.40
C LYS A 165 -10.58 26.02 -1.11
N ASP A 166 -9.93 26.81 -0.26
CA ASP A 166 -9.32 26.36 1.01
C ASP A 166 -8.27 25.24 0.83
N GLY A 167 -7.70 25.12 -0.38
CA GLY A 167 -6.58 24.23 -0.69
C GLY A 167 -6.89 22.74 -0.63
N ALA A 168 -8.16 22.31 -0.73
CA ALA A 168 -8.53 20.90 -0.70
C ALA A 168 -9.33 20.47 -1.94
N ASN A 169 -10.61 20.86 -2.00
CA ASN A 169 -11.56 20.37 -3.00
C ASN A 169 -11.92 21.45 -4.01
N CYS A 170 -12.36 21.03 -5.20
CA CYS A 170 -12.78 21.93 -6.25
C CYS A 170 -14.14 22.55 -5.94
N ALA A 171 -14.15 23.86 -5.69
CA ALA A 171 -15.35 24.64 -5.49
C ALA A 171 -15.67 25.47 -6.72
N ASN A 172 -16.95 25.79 -6.92
CA ASN A 172 -17.38 26.63 -8.03
C ASN A 172 -16.75 28.03 -7.97
N CYS A 173 -16.50 28.61 -9.14
CA CYS A 173 -16.26 30.05 -9.27
C CYS A 173 -17.40 30.85 -8.61
N ASP A 174 -17.16 32.13 -8.34
CA ASP A 174 -18.26 33.03 -8.02
C ASP A 174 -19.30 33.04 -9.16
N SER A 175 -20.58 33.09 -8.80
CA SER A 175 -21.69 33.07 -9.76
C SER A 175 -21.61 34.19 -10.80
N THR A 176 -21.01 35.32 -10.45
CA THR A 176 -20.82 36.47 -11.34
C THR A 176 -19.80 36.21 -12.44
N CYS A 177 -18.89 35.23 -12.29
CA CYS A 177 -17.99 34.82 -13.38
C CYS A 177 -18.71 33.98 -14.46
N GLY A 178 -19.86 33.38 -14.16
CA GLY A 178 -20.57 32.52 -15.11
C GLY A 178 -19.78 31.26 -15.51
N ASN A 179 -19.12 30.62 -14.55
CA ASN A 179 -18.19 29.48 -14.73
C ASN A 179 -16.90 29.83 -15.50
N GLN A 180 -16.62 31.11 -15.75
CA GLN A 180 -15.39 31.57 -16.41
C GLN A 180 -14.41 32.06 -15.34
N CYS A 181 -13.76 31.13 -14.64
CA CYS A 181 -12.63 31.45 -13.77
C CYS A 181 -11.45 30.53 -14.02
N ASP A 182 -10.25 31.01 -13.66
CA ASP A 182 -9.03 30.23 -13.71
C ASP A 182 -9.10 29.06 -12.73
N GLY A 183 -8.71 27.88 -13.21
CA GLY A 183 -8.82 26.63 -12.46
C GLY A 183 -7.88 26.50 -11.27
N LYS A 184 -6.89 27.40 -11.10
CA LYS A 184 -5.88 27.35 -10.05
C LYS A 184 -6.16 28.32 -8.91
N ASP A 185 -6.51 29.57 -9.26
CA ASP A 185 -6.69 30.64 -8.26
C ASP A 185 -8.14 31.15 -8.15
N GLY A 186 -9.02 30.76 -9.08
CA GLY A 186 -10.42 31.17 -9.07
C GLY A 186 -10.67 32.58 -9.59
N HIS A 187 -9.67 33.25 -10.16
CA HIS A 187 -9.85 34.57 -10.76
C HIS A 187 -10.82 34.50 -11.93
N CYS A 188 -11.85 35.35 -11.93
CA CYS A 188 -12.76 35.44 -13.07
C CYS A 188 -11.95 35.81 -14.32
N THR A 189 -12.11 35.03 -15.38
CA THR A 189 -11.58 35.31 -16.72
C THR A 189 -12.66 35.85 -17.66
N GLY A 190 -13.93 35.78 -17.22
CA GLY A 190 -15.09 36.38 -17.86
C GLY A 190 -16.20 36.58 -16.85
N CYS A 191 -17.23 37.33 -17.25
CA CYS A 191 -18.37 37.69 -16.40
C CYS A 191 -19.69 37.34 -17.09
N VAL A 192 -20.74 37.14 -16.28
CA VAL A 192 -22.12 37.10 -16.79
C VAL A 192 -22.54 38.49 -17.30
N THR A 193 -23.64 38.55 -18.05
CA THR A 193 -24.18 39.81 -18.60
C THR A 193 -24.41 40.85 -17.51
N ASN A 194 -24.07 42.12 -17.79
CA ASN A 194 -24.15 43.28 -16.88
C ASN A 194 -23.16 43.26 -15.70
N TYR A 195 -22.09 42.47 -15.82
CA TYR A 195 -20.95 42.48 -14.90
C TYR A 195 -19.65 42.69 -15.68
N VAL A 196 -18.68 43.31 -15.02
CA VAL A 196 -17.31 43.52 -15.51
C VAL A 196 -16.30 42.95 -14.51
N LEU A 197 -15.08 42.66 -14.95
CA LEU A 197 -14.03 42.16 -14.07
C LEU A 197 -13.76 43.18 -12.98
N SER A 198 -13.79 42.75 -11.70
CA SER A 198 -13.56 43.67 -10.60
C SER A 198 -12.08 44.02 -10.47
N ALA A 199 -11.79 45.32 -10.38
CA ALA A 199 -10.44 45.80 -10.09
C ALA A 199 -9.99 45.55 -8.65
N THR A 200 -10.93 45.25 -7.74
CA THR A 200 -10.65 45.13 -6.29
C THR A 200 -10.72 43.71 -5.76
N ASN A 201 -11.43 42.83 -6.43
CA ASN A 201 -11.56 41.43 -6.04
C ASN A 201 -11.66 40.54 -7.28
N SER A 202 -10.54 39.98 -7.71
CA SER A 202 -10.43 39.12 -8.89
C SER A 202 -11.29 37.85 -8.83
N LEU A 203 -11.75 37.41 -7.66
CA LEU A 203 -12.58 36.20 -7.50
C LEU A 203 -14.05 36.42 -7.89
N LYS A 204 -14.47 37.66 -8.13
CA LYS A 204 -15.84 37.99 -8.54
C LYS A 204 -15.85 39.13 -9.54
N CYS A 205 -16.92 39.22 -10.32
CA CYS A 205 -17.17 40.38 -11.13
C CYS A 205 -17.96 41.43 -10.34
N GLU A 206 -17.86 42.69 -10.75
CA GLU A 206 -18.65 43.79 -10.23
C GLU A 206 -19.75 44.18 -11.19
N SER A 207 -20.92 44.53 -10.65
CA SER A 207 -22.04 44.96 -11.50
C SER A 207 -21.74 46.30 -12.15
N CYS A 208 -22.33 46.56 -13.31
CA CYS A 208 -22.17 47.82 -14.04
C CYS A 208 -22.45 49.05 -13.19
N GLU A 209 -23.53 49.03 -12.43
CA GLU A 209 -23.94 50.13 -11.55
C GLU A 209 -22.96 50.34 -10.39
N SER A 210 -22.28 49.28 -9.93
CA SER A 210 -21.24 49.38 -8.89
C SER A 210 -19.92 49.93 -9.42
N PHE A 211 -19.60 49.64 -10.68
CA PHE A 211 -18.42 50.16 -11.37
C PHE A 211 -18.60 51.64 -11.76
N ASP A 212 -19.75 51.97 -12.35
CA ASP A 212 -20.19 53.34 -12.65
C ASP A 212 -21.69 53.48 -12.33
N PRO A 213 -22.07 54.31 -11.34
CA PRO A 213 -23.48 54.50 -10.96
C PRO A 213 -24.42 54.95 -12.09
N ASN A 214 -23.88 55.45 -13.22
CA ASN A 214 -24.64 55.87 -14.39
C ASN A 214 -24.67 54.81 -15.51
N CYS A 215 -24.02 53.65 -15.32
CA CYS A 215 -23.93 52.58 -16.30
C CYS A 215 -24.94 51.46 -16.02
N GLN A 216 -25.95 51.34 -16.88
CA GLN A 216 -26.96 50.28 -16.78
C GLN A 216 -26.49 48.95 -17.40
N THR A 217 -25.71 49.02 -18.48
CA THR A 217 -25.23 47.85 -19.23
C THR A 217 -23.79 48.08 -19.68
N CYS A 218 -22.91 47.13 -19.39
CA CYS A 218 -21.51 47.17 -19.78
C CYS A 218 -21.26 46.26 -20.98
N SER A 219 -20.30 46.63 -21.82
CA SER A 219 -19.79 45.70 -22.84
C SER A 219 -19.08 44.51 -22.17
N PRO A 220 -19.25 43.27 -22.67
CA PRO A 220 -18.54 42.10 -22.16
C PRO A 220 -17.03 42.09 -22.47
N THR A 221 -16.52 43.08 -23.20
CA THR A 221 -15.11 43.17 -23.61
C THR A 221 -14.38 44.25 -22.81
N LEU A 222 -13.21 43.89 -22.24
CA LEU A 222 -12.20 44.87 -21.82
C LEU A 222 -11.84 45.76 -23.02
N GLN A 223 -12.16 47.04 -22.97
CA GLN A 223 -11.47 48.02 -23.79
C GLN A 223 -10.19 48.40 -23.05
N GLU A 224 -9.05 47.90 -23.53
CA GLU A 224 -7.76 48.50 -23.21
C GLU A 224 -7.81 49.94 -23.73
N ASN A 225 -7.74 50.91 -22.81
CA ASN A 225 -7.62 52.31 -23.18
C ASN A 225 -6.29 52.52 -23.91
N VAL A 226 -6.38 52.94 -25.18
CA VAL A 226 -5.27 53.48 -25.98
C VAL A 226 -4.81 54.81 -25.40
#